data_AF-A0A428PPV6-F1
#
_entry.id   AF-A0A428PPV6-F1
#
_cell.length_a   1.000
_cell.length_b   1.000
_cell.length_c   1.000
_cell.angle_alpha   90.00
_cell.angle_beta   90.00
_cell.angle_gamma   90.00
#
_symmetry.space_group_name_H-M   'P 1'
#
loop_
_entity.id
_entity.type
_entity.pdbx_description
1 polymer ?
#
loop_
_entity_poly.entity_id
_entity_poly.type
_entity_poly.pdbx_seq_one_letter_code
_entity_poly.pdbx_strand_id
1 'polypeptide(L)'
;MSFVASPDQVRAFEEFSSKPSFSQEAIVIDFTTTPEYVRSVLPPGLEPGDTPTGHILMSTMESKLCGEFDCAIVSLDVKFRGKHGTFMLEIIISNDLPVTWGREVWGEAKKTGTCRFWGSEDWRYAYAERNGVRLIEVQAKFGEDLPPRVRDSINFEIKAYPHSQGKGLQWEPSGRLIIRGTTADPLHSIPIQAVSDFKYTTGRADYTVVSVDELGVGEAYFPHLIGRHYEDVRVHKVGAEWTELKDKEELESFPVRRFYTPGFKN
;
A
#
# COMPACT_ATOMS: atom_id res chain seq x y z
N MET A 1 -9.34 -12.57 -19.61
CA MET A 1 -7.92 -12.14 -19.62
C MET A 1 -7.03 -13.20 -20.24
N SER A 2 -5.92 -12.80 -20.88
CA SER A 2 -4.89 -13.67 -21.47
C SER A 2 -3.73 -13.84 -20.48
N PHE A 3 -3.04 -14.98 -20.49
CA PHE A 3 -1.82 -15.23 -19.67
C PHE A 3 -0.58 -14.43 -20.13
N VAL A 4 -0.71 -13.66 -21.21
CA VAL A 4 0.31 -12.74 -21.74
C VAL A 4 -0.40 -11.43 -22.06
N ALA A 5 0.09 -10.33 -21.48
CA ALA A 5 -0.46 -9.01 -21.73
C ALA A 5 -0.23 -8.59 -23.19
N SER A 6 -1.21 -7.91 -23.78
CA SER A 6 -1.06 -7.29 -25.09
C SER A 6 -0.15 -6.05 -25.02
N PRO A 7 0.42 -5.59 -26.14
CA PRO A 7 1.21 -4.36 -26.15
C PRO A 7 0.46 -3.14 -25.59
N ASP A 8 -0.86 -3.07 -25.76
CA ASP A 8 -1.68 -1.97 -25.25
C ASP A 8 -1.86 -2.06 -23.73
N GLN A 9 -2.00 -3.27 -23.20
CA GLN A 9 -2.06 -3.51 -21.76
C GLN A 9 -0.73 -3.17 -21.08
N VAL A 10 0.39 -3.54 -21.69
CA VAL A 10 1.73 -3.19 -21.19
C VAL A 10 1.91 -1.67 -21.14
N ARG A 11 1.60 -0.96 -22.25
CA ARG A 11 1.74 0.51 -22.28
C ARG A 11 0.87 1.20 -21.23
N ALA A 12 -0.40 0.79 -21.10
CA ALA A 12 -1.29 1.35 -20.08
C ALA A 12 -0.77 1.08 -18.66
N PHE A 13 -0.25 -0.13 -18.42
CA PHE A 13 0.35 -0.49 -17.15
C PHE A 13 1.56 0.39 -16.83
N GLU A 14 2.52 0.55 -17.75
CA GLU A 14 3.71 1.40 -17.57
C GLU A 14 3.34 2.86 -17.31
N GLU A 15 2.35 3.38 -18.04
CA GLU A 15 1.86 4.74 -17.86
C GLU A 15 1.32 4.97 -16.44
N PHE A 16 0.40 4.12 -15.98
CA PHE A 16 -0.25 4.28 -14.67
C PHE A 16 0.66 3.87 -13.49
N SER A 17 1.57 2.93 -13.70
CA SER A 17 2.47 2.43 -12.65
C SER A 17 3.72 3.27 -12.44
N SER A 18 4.16 4.03 -13.45
CA SER A 18 5.34 4.91 -13.32
C SER A 18 5.04 6.19 -12.52
N LYS A 19 3.77 6.60 -12.47
CA LYS A 19 3.28 7.76 -11.71
C LYS A 19 1.94 7.47 -11.06
N PRO A 20 1.89 6.53 -10.11
CA PRO A 20 0.62 6.13 -9.55
C PRO A 20 0.05 7.25 -8.69
N SER A 21 -1.23 7.47 -8.92
CA SER A 21 -2.05 8.46 -8.25
C SER A 21 -3.14 7.76 -7.46
N PHE A 22 -3.44 8.29 -6.28
CA PHE A 22 -4.48 7.79 -5.39
C PHE A 22 -5.41 8.93 -5.02
N SER A 23 -6.73 8.76 -5.21
CA SER A 23 -7.70 9.50 -4.41
C SER A 23 -7.66 8.92 -3.00
N GLN A 24 -7.81 9.77 -1.98
CA GLN A 24 -7.88 9.30 -0.60
C GLN A 24 -8.86 10.13 0.22
N GLU A 25 -9.56 9.45 1.12
CA GLU A 25 -10.19 10.00 2.32
C GLU A 25 -9.50 9.34 3.53
N ALA A 26 -8.97 10.14 4.46
CA ALA A 26 -8.11 9.64 5.53
C ALA A 26 -8.32 10.35 6.86
N ILE A 27 -8.15 9.60 7.95
CA ILE A 27 -7.87 10.11 9.30
C ILE A 27 -6.38 9.87 9.58
N VAL A 28 -5.67 10.90 10.00
CA VAL A 28 -4.29 10.85 10.45
C VAL A 28 -4.23 11.23 11.93
N ILE A 29 -3.56 10.40 12.71
CA ILE A 29 -3.43 10.55 14.16
C ILE A 29 -1.93 10.57 14.45
N ASP A 30 -1.41 11.71 14.90
CA ASP A 30 -0.02 11.76 15.35
C ASP A 30 0.04 11.35 16.83
N PHE A 31 1.08 10.61 17.20
CA PHE A 31 1.30 10.17 18.58
C PHE A 31 2.78 10.30 18.95
N THR A 32 3.05 10.47 20.24
CA THR A 32 4.42 10.43 20.78
C THR A 32 4.68 9.08 21.41
N THR A 33 5.85 8.51 21.13
CA THR A 33 6.35 7.26 21.70
C THR A 33 7.72 7.49 22.37
N THR A 34 8.38 6.42 22.81
CA THR A 34 9.69 6.53 23.47
C THR A 34 10.83 6.50 22.46
N PRO A 35 11.90 7.29 22.66
CA PRO A 35 13.11 7.19 21.83
C PRO A 35 13.71 5.78 21.83
N GLU A 36 13.58 5.05 22.94
CA GLU A 36 14.03 3.66 23.08
C GLU A 36 13.26 2.73 22.15
N TYR A 37 11.94 2.89 22.08
CA TYR A 37 11.11 2.11 21.17
C TYR A 37 11.48 2.40 19.72
N VAL A 38 11.57 3.69 19.33
CA VAL A 38 11.96 4.09 17.97
C VAL A 38 13.29 3.42 17.60
N ARG A 39 14.34 3.58 18.40
CA ARG A 39 15.64 2.96 18.13
C ARG A 39 15.60 1.43 18.06
N SER A 40 14.67 0.78 18.76
CA SER A 40 14.56 -0.68 18.77
C SER A 40 13.95 -1.27 17.49
N VAL A 41 13.16 -0.48 16.76
CA VAL A 41 12.45 -0.94 15.56
C VAL A 41 13.03 -0.41 14.26
N LEU A 42 13.85 0.64 14.32
CA LEU A 42 14.48 1.17 13.11
C LEU A 42 15.55 0.22 12.55
N PRO A 43 15.51 -0.06 11.24
CA PRO A 43 16.57 -0.79 10.57
C PRO A 43 17.87 0.02 10.55
N PRO A 44 19.05 -0.62 10.43
CA PRO A 44 20.31 0.11 10.36
C PRO A 44 20.36 1.12 9.23
N GLY A 45 21.00 2.24 9.50
CA GLY A 45 21.09 3.36 8.58
C GLY A 45 19.97 4.38 8.73
N LEU A 46 18.81 4.00 9.31
CA LEU A 46 17.79 4.95 9.75
C LEU A 46 18.11 5.44 11.17
N GLU A 47 17.99 6.74 11.34
CA GLU A 47 18.09 7.43 12.61
C GLU A 47 16.69 7.87 13.05
N PRO A 48 16.40 7.98 14.36
CA PRO A 48 15.17 8.61 14.83
C PRO A 48 15.01 10.03 14.29
N GLY A 49 13.76 10.47 14.12
CA GLY A 49 13.43 11.87 13.90
C GLY A 49 13.86 12.77 15.08
N ASP A 50 13.68 14.09 14.93
CA ASP A 50 13.99 15.05 16.01
C ASP A 50 13.18 14.79 17.28
N THR A 51 11.99 14.24 17.10
CA THR A 51 11.08 13.83 18.17
C THR A 51 10.65 12.39 17.94
N PRO A 52 10.35 11.61 18.99
CA PRO A 52 9.88 10.24 18.86
C PRO A 52 8.38 10.23 18.48
N THR A 53 8.09 10.71 17.28
CA THR A 53 6.73 10.87 16.75
C THR A 53 6.40 9.73 15.81
N GLY A 54 5.17 9.23 15.92
CA GLY A 54 4.59 8.29 15.00
C GLY A 54 3.24 8.76 14.49
N HIS A 55 2.76 8.09 13.45
CA HIS A 55 1.52 8.41 12.79
C HIS A 55 0.70 7.16 12.57
N ILE A 56 -0.60 7.25 12.80
CA ILE A 56 -1.58 6.26 12.36
C ILE A 56 -2.43 6.91 11.29
N LEU A 57 -2.45 6.33 10.10
CA LEU A 57 -3.34 6.72 9.03
C LEU A 57 -4.38 5.62 8.83
N MET A 58 -5.66 5.98 8.89
CA MET A 58 -6.80 5.15 8.50
C MET A 58 -7.41 5.77 7.26
N SER A 59 -7.50 5.05 6.15
CA SER A 59 -7.94 5.66 4.89
C SER A 59 -8.70 4.69 4.00
N THR A 60 -9.58 5.23 3.17
CA THR A 60 -10.05 4.60 1.94
C THR A 60 -9.39 5.31 0.76
N MET A 61 -8.89 4.53 -0.20
CA MET A 61 -8.11 5.00 -1.34
C MET A 61 -8.58 4.33 -2.63
N GLU A 62 -8.53 5.05 -3.75
CA GLU A 62 -8.76 4.48 -5.07
C GLU A 62 -7.64 4.85 -6.03
N SER A 63 -7.26 3.89 -6.89
CA SER A 63 -6.25 4.11 -7.91
C SER A 63 -6.53 3.34 -9.19
N LYS A 64 -6.12 3.92 -10.33
CA LYS A 64 -6.03 3.22 -11.62
C LYS A 64 -5.15 1.97 -11.54
N LEU A 65 -4.20 1.93 -10.62
CA LEU A 65 -3.20 0.89 -10.54
C LEU A 65 -3.71 -0.37 -9.83
N CYS A 66 -4.52 -0.19 -8.78
CA CYS A 66 -4.88 -1.28 -7.88
C CYS A 66 -6.32 -1.22 -7.36
N GLY A 67 -7.17 -0.42 -8.01
CA GLY A 67 -8.57 -0.27 -7.65
C GLY A 67 -8.78 0.45 -6.32
N GLU A 68 -9.93 0.19 -5.71
CA GLU A 68 -10.29 0.69 -4.38
C GLU A 68 -9.75 -0.23 -3.28
N PHE A 69 -9.26 0.36 -2.21
CA PHE A 69 -8.86 -0.34 -1.00
C PHE A 69 -8.92 0.55 0.24
N ASP A 70 -9.16 -0.08 1.37
CA ASP A 70 -9.06 0.53 2.68
C ASP A 70 -7.70 0.17 3.28
N CYS A 71 -7.08 1.11 3.99
CA CYS A 71 -5.77 0.92 4.59
C CYS A 71 -5.68 1.45 6.02
N ALA A 72 -4.77 0.82 6.76
CA ALA A 72 -4.24 1.34 8.01
C ALA A 72 -2.71 1.31 7.94
N ILE A 73 -2.08 2.45 8.16
CA ILE A 73 -0.63 2.62 8.13
C ILE A 73 -0.18 3.11 9.49
N VAL A 74 0.82 2.46 10.08
CA VAL A 74 1.55 2.95 11.25
C VAL A 74 2.96 3.29 10.82
N SER A 75 3.40 4.52 11.05
CA SER A 75 4.74 4.99 10.69
C SER A 75 5.42 5.76 11.82
N LEU A 76 6.73 5.90 11.73
CA LEU A 76 7.56 6.71 12.62
C LEU A 76 8.33 7.77 11.83
N ASP A 77 8.51 8.93 12.45
CA ASP A 77 9.43 9.95 11.95
C ASP A 77 10.88 9.48 12.08
N VAL A 78 11.63 9.56 10.98
CA VAL A 78 13.01 9.09 10.86
C VAL A 78 13.87 10.04 10.04
N LYS A 79 15.17 9.81 10.08
CA LYS A 79 16.14 10.39 9.15
C LYS A 79 16.94 9.31 8.45
N PHE A 80 17.24 9.53 7.18
CA PHE A 80 18.22 8.74 6.44
C PHE A 80 19.26 9.67 5.85
N ARG A 81 20.53 9.54 6.29
CA ARG A 81 21.64 10.40 5.83
C ARG A 81 21.29 11.90 5.91
N GLY A 82 20.67 12.31 7.03
CA GLY A 82 20.24 13.68 7.29
C GLY A 82 18.93 14.12 6.60
N LYS A 83 18.31 13.28 5.77
CA LYS A 83 17.00 13.58 5.15
C LYS A 83 15.84 13.11 6.03
N HIS A 84 14.90 14.00 6.32
CA HIS A 84 13.71 13.69 7.09
C HIS A 84 12.67 12.93 6.25
N GLY A 85 11.99 12.00 6.87
CA GLY A 85 10.88 11.26 6.29
C GLY A 85 10.23 10.33 7.30
N THR A 86 9.37 9.46 6.82
CA THR A 86 8.68 8.46 7.64
C THR A 86 9.08 7.05 7.23
N PHE A 87 9.15 6.15 8.21
CA PHE A 87 9.34 4.72 7.98
C PHE A 87 8.10 3.97 8.44
N MET A 88 7.49 3.17 7.55
CA MET A 88 6.27 2.44 7.83
C MET A 88 6.59 1.15 8.59
N LEU A 89 6.00 0.99 9.78
CA LEU A 89 6.14 -0.21 10.60
C LEU A 89 5.12 -1.28 10.24
N GLU A 90 3.89 -0.85 9.98
CA GLU A 90 2.76 -1.73 9.70
C GLU A 90 1.89 -1.10 8.62
N ILE A 91 1.49 -1.91 7.65
CA ILE A 91 0.54 -1.50 6.62
C ILE A 91 -0.47 -2.64 6.43
N ILE A 92 -1.71 -2.41 6.87
CA ILE A 92 -2.83 -3.35 6.72
C ILE A 92 -3.70 -2.83 5.59
N ILE A 93 -3.99 -3.68 4.61
CA ILE A 93 -4.69 -3.30 3.39
C ILE A 93 -5.83 -4.29 3.15
N SER A 94 -7.01 -3.80 2.81
CA SER A 94 -8.04 -4.60 2.18
C SER A 94 -7.73 -4.75 0.69
N ASN A 95 -8.04 -5.90 0.09
CA ASN A 95 -7.65 -6.27 -1.28
C ASN A 95 -6.19 -6.76 -1.44
N ASP A 96 -5.96 -7.71 -2.33
CA ASP A 96 -4.69 -8.42 -2.54
C ASP A 96 -3.78 -7.74 -3.57
N LEU A 97 -4.36 -7.11 -4.59
CA LEU A 97 -3.65 -6.35 -5.61
C LEU A 97 -2.79 -5.21 -5.03
N PRO A 98 -3.32 -4.28 -4.20
CA PRO A 98 -2.51 -3.23 -3.57
C PRO A 98 -1.45 -3.76 -2.59
N VAL A 99 -1.68 -4.93 -1.98
CA VAL A 99 -0.69 -5.64 -1.14
C VAL A 99 0.46 -6.15 -2.00
N THR A 100 0.13 -6.90 -3.05
CA THR A 100 1.10 -7.51 -3.95
C THR A 100 1.94 -6.43 -4.62
N TRP A 101 1.31 -5.43 -5.21
CA TRP A 101 2.01 -4.33 -5.87
C TRP A 101 2.95 -3.57 -4.94
N GLY A 102 2.48 -3.13 -3.78
CA GLY A 102 3.29 -2.33 -2.86
C GLY A 102 4.53 -3.07 -2.37
N ARG A 103 4.38 -4.37 -2.08
CA ARG A 103 5.50 -5.26 -1.73
C ARG A 103 6.45 -5.48 -2.90
N GLU A 104 5.88 -5.72 -4.09
CA GLU A 104 6.66 -6.14 -5.26
C GLU A 104 7.37 -5.00 -5.95
N VAL A 105 6.89 -3.77 -5.82
CA VAL A 105 7.43 -2.61 -6.53
C VAL A 105 8.23 -1.74 -5.58
N TRP A 106 7.63 -1.32 -4.47
CA TRP A 106 8.25 -0.38 -3.53
C TRP A 106 8.93 -1.06 -2.34
N GLY A 107 8.54 -2.28 -2.01
CA GLY A 107 9.06 -2.99 -0.84
C GLY A 107 8.28 -2.71 0.45
N GLU A 108 7.08 -2.17 0.33
CA GLU A 108 6.24 -1.87 1.49
C GLU A 108 5.93 -3.15 2.28
N ALA A 109 5.91 -3.04 3.61
CA ALA A 109 5.62 -4.16 4.52
C ALA A 109 4.12 -4.50 4.61
N LYS A 110 3.39 -4.45 3.48
CA LYS A 110 1.94 -4.68 3.42
C LYS A 110 1.54 -6.07 3.84
N LYS A 111 0.41 -6.15 4.55
CA LYS A 111 -0.30 -7.37 4.91
C LYS A 111 -1.77 -7.22 4.59
N THR A 112 -2.37 -8.28 4.07
CA THR A 112 -3.82 -8.32 3.85
C THR A 112 -4.55 -8.39 5.19
N GLY A 113 -5.58 -7.58 5.33
CA GLY A 113 -6.51 -7.57 6.46
C GLY A 113 -7.86 -6.98 6.07
N THR A 114 -8.71 -6.74 7.05
CA THR A 114 -9.95 -6.00 6.86
C THR A 114 -9.79 -4.61 7.44
N CYS A 115 -9.72 -3.62 6.56
CA CYS A 115 -9.85 -2.22 6.92
C CYS A 115 -11.23 -1.74 6.50
N ARG A 116 -11.79 -0.80 7.25
CA ARG A 116 -13.05 -0.14 6.90
C ARG A 116 -13.04 1.31 7.35
N PHE A 117 -13.70 2.14 6.57
CA PHE A 117 -13.83 3.57 6.81
C PHE A 117 -15.28 4.01 6.56
N TRP A 118 -15.86 4.78 7.47
CA TRP A 118 -17.21 5.32 7.35
C TRP A 118 -17.28 6.75 7.85
N GLY A 119 -18.12 7.55 7.19
CA GLY A 119 -18.49 8.90 7.62
C GLY A 119 -19.98 9.09 7.75
N SER A 120 -20.38 9.88 8.75
CA SER A 120 -21.75 10.36 8.93
C SER A 120 -21.67 11.76 9.55
N GLU A 121 -22.12 12.76 8.80
CA GLU A 121 -21.98 14.18 9.18
C GLU A 121 -20.52 14.51 9.56
N ASP A 122 -20.30 15.03 10.76
CA ASP A 122 -19.00 15.39 11.31
C ASP A 122 -18.25 14.20 11.94
N TRP A 123 -18.89 13.03 12.02
CA TRP A 123 -18.28 11.84 12.60
C TRP A 123 -17.58 11.00 11.54
N ARG A 124 -16.44 10.45 11.92
CA ARG A 124 -15.77 9.36 11.20
C ARG A 124 -15.52 8.19 12.13
N TYR A 125 -15.69 6.99 11.58
CA TYR A 125 -15.38 5.75 12.24
C TYR A 125 -14.56 4.88 11.28
N ALA A 126 -13.45 4.34 11.76
CA ALA A 126 -12.59 3.49 10.96
C ALA A 126 -11.96 2.41 11.83
N TYR A 127 -11.66 1.26 11.22
CA TYR A 127 -10.89 0.23 11.90
C TYR A 127 -10.02 -0.59 10.95
N ALA A 128 -9.02 -1.24 11.54
CA ALA A 128 -8.26 -2.31 10.92
C ALA A 128 -8.28 -3.56 11.79
N GLU A 129 -8.54 -4.68 11.14
CA GLU A 129 -8.64 -6.00 11.73
C GLU A 129 -7.78 -6.98 10.93
N ARG A 130 -7.11 -7.89 11.64
CA ARG A 130 -6.39 -8.99 10.99
C ARG A 130 -6.52 -10.24 11.85
N ASN A 131 -6.78 -11.36 11.20
CA ASN A 131 -6.97 -12.67 11.84
C ASN A 131 -8.00 -12.65 12.99
N GLY A 132 -9.10 -11.91 12.82
CA GLY A 132 -10.19 -11.79 13.80
C GLY A 132 -9.88 -10.91 15.01
N VAL A 133 -8.77 -10.16 14.99
CA VAL A 133 -8.40 -9.22 16.06
C VAL A 133 -8.47 -7.79 15.55
N ARG A 134 -9.24 -6.95 16.26
CA ARG A 134 -9.34 -5.51 16.03
C ARG A 134 -8.04 -4.85 16.51
N LEU A 135 -7.17 -4.46 15.57
CA LEU A 135 -5.84 -3.94 15.85
C LEU A 135 -5.85 -2.42 16.05
N ILE A 136 -6.61 -1.71 15.22
CA ILE A 136 -6.78 -0.26 15.27
C ILE A 136 -8.27 0.04 15.14
N GLU A 137 -8.79 0.92 15.97
CA GLU A 137 -10.16 1.40 15.90
C GLU A 137 -10.17 2.88 16.27
N VAL A 138 -10.85 3.67 15.45
CA VAL A 138 -10.88 5.13 15.55
C VAL A 138 -12.32 5.57 15.42
N GLN A 139 -12.77 6.38 16.37
CA GLN A 139 -14.01 7.13 16.29
C GLN A 139 -13.70 8.57 16.66
N ALA A 140 -13.98 9.51 15.75
CA ALA A 140 -13.66 10.92 15.96
C ALA A 140 -14.76 11.81 15.37
N LYS A 141 -15.03 12.92 16.06
CA LYS A 141 -15.83 14.03 15.54
C LYS A 141 -14.89 15.13 15.07
N PHE A 142 -15.07 15.61 13.84
CA PHE A 142 -14.29 16.68 13.26
C PHE A 142 -15.04 18.01 13.33
N GLY A 143 -14.28 19.11 13.40
CA GLY A 143 -14.81 20.46 13.42
C GLY A 143 -14.94 21.04 12.02
N GLU A 144 -14.87 22.37 11.92
CA GLU A 144 -14.92 23.08 10.65
C GLU A 144 -13.75 22.70 9.72
N ASP A 145 -14.04 22.73 8.41
CA ASP A 145 -13.06 22.46 7.37
C ASP A 145 -11.92 23.49 7.42
N LEU A 146 -10.69 22.98 7.29
CA LEU A 146 -9.50 23.80 7.15
C LEU A 146 -9.23 24.10 5.66
N PRO A 147 -8.56 25.22 5.32
CA PRO A 147 -8.18 25.52 3.96
C PRO A 147 -7.32 24.41 3.31
N PRO A 148 -7.45 24.18 1.99
CA PRO A 148 -6.66 23.18 1.29
C PRO A 148 -5.16 23.52 1.34
N ARG A 149 -4.32 22.47 1.41
CA ARG A 149 -2.87 22.59 1.45
C ARG A 149 -2.19 21.50 0.64
N VAL A 150 -0.99 21.80 0.13
CA VAL A 150 -0.07 20.83 -0.48
C VAL A 150 0.96 20.42 0.56
N ARG A 151 1.26 19.13 0.65
CA ARG A 151 2.30 18.60 1.54
C ARG A 151 3.21 17.67 0.73
N ASP A 152 4.51 17.92 0.83
CA ASP A 152 5.53 16.98 0.39
C ASP A 152 6.02 16.16 1.59
N SER A 153 6.17 14.86 1.41
CA SER A 153 6.73 13.96 2.42
C SER A 153 7.53 12.84 1.76
N ILE A 154 8.59 12.40 2.44
CA ILE A 154 9.42 11.28 2.01
C ILE A 154 9.05 10.07 2.85
N ASN A 155 8.75 8.95 2.19
CA ASN A 155 8.64 7.64 2.84
C ASN A 155 9.88 6.82 2.51
N PHE A 156 10.46 6.18 3.52
CA PHE A 156 11.54 5.22 3.34
C PHE A 156 10.96 3.81 3.40
N GLU A 157 11.19 3.04 2.34
CA GLU A 157 10.76 1.64 2.21
C GLU A 157 11.98 0.74 1.99
N ILE A 158 11.90 -0.51 2.46
CA ILE A 158 12.98 -1.49 2.29
C ILE A 158 12.45 -2.69 1.52
N LYS A 159 12.85 -2.77 0.26
CA LYS A 159 12.53 -3.90 -0.60
C LYS A 159 13.50 -5.06 -0.39
N ALA A 160 12.98 -6.17 0.13
CA ALA A 160 13.76 -7.37 0.39
C ALA A 160 12.92 -8.63 0.16
N TYR A 161 13.55 -9.69 -0.37
CA TYR A 161 12.90 -10.98 -0.62
C TYR A 161 13.75 -12.10 -0.06
N PRO A 162 13.16 -13.16 0.51
CA PRO A 162 13.90 -14.35 0.89
C PRO A 162 14.45 -15.05 -0.36
N HIS A 163 15.65 -15.60 -0.25
CA HIS A 163 16.25 -16.41 -1.32
C HIS A 163 15.36 -17.62 -1.62
N SER A 164 15.27 -18.03 -2.89
CA SER A 164 14.46 -19.16 -3.36
C SER A 164 14.78 -20.50 -2.67
N GLN A 165 16.00 -20.65 -2.14
CA GLN A 165 16.41 -21.79 -1.31
C GLN A 165 15.94 -21.71 0.16
N GLY A 166 15.19 -20.67 0.53
CA GLY A 166 14.72 -20.41 1.90
C GLY A 166 15.81 -19.97 2.89
N LYS A 167 17.00 -19.59 2.40
CA LYS A 167 18.15 -19.19 3.21
C LYS A 167 18.71 -17.85 2.77
N GLY A 168 18.67 -16.86 3.65
CA GLY A 168 19.13 -15.50 3.33
C GLY A 168 18.18 -14.78 2.38
N LEU A 169 18.67 -13.74 1.72
CA LEU A 169 17.89 -12.86 0.87
C LEU A 169 18.19 -13.16 -0.60
N GLN A 170 17.19 -13.05 -1.47
CA GLN A 170 17.28 -13.33 -2.92
C GLN A 170 18.23 -12.36 -3.62
N TRP A 171 18.33 -11.16 -3.07
CA TRP A 171 19.25 -10.10 -3.40
C TRP A 171 19.80 -9.54 -2.09
N GLU A 172 20.95 -8.87 -2.10
CA GLU A 172 21.50 -8.18 -0.91
C GLU A 172 20.81 -6.81 -0.73
N PRO A 173 19.82 -6.64 0.18
CA PRO A 173 19.52 -5.32 0.71
C PRO A 173 20.60 -4.94 1.73
N SER A 174 21.07 -3.70 1.68
CA SER A 174 22.02 -3.22 2.68
C SER A 174 21.31 -2.90 4.01
N GLY A 175 21.56 -3.70 5.06
CA GLY A 175 21.07 -3.49 6.44
C GLY A 175 20.92 -4.78 7.25
N ARG A 176 21.05 -4.72 8.59
CA ARG A 176 21.05 -5.89 9.52
C ARG A 176 20.03 -5.79 10.68
N LEU A 177 19.20 -6.81 10.92
CA LEU A 177 18.14 -6.84 11.96
C LEU A 177 18.13 -8.14 12.79
N ILE A 178 17.73 -8.06 14.07
CA ILE A 178 17.05 -9.16 14.82
C ILE A 178 15.90 -8.55 15.66
N ILE A 179 14.73 -9.20 15.66
CA ILE A 179 13.40 -8.77 16.19
C ILE A 179 13.02 -9.51 17.48
N ARG A 180 12.06 -9.01 18.31
CA ARG A 180 10.84 -9.74 18.79
C ARG A 180 9.67 -8.88 19.37
N GLY A 181 8.42 -9.29 19.06
CA GLY A 181 7.19 -9.24 19.88
C GLY A 181 6.02 -10.00 19.20
N THR A 182 5.28 -10.87 19.91
CA THR A 182 4.53 -12.07 19.41
C THR A 182 5.22 -12.87 18.27
N THR A 183 4.68 -14.03 17.89
CA THR A 183 5.29 -14.87 16.82
C THR A 183 5.09 -14.28 15.42
N ALA A 184 4.05 -13.46 15.21
CA ALA A 184 3.69 -12.94 13.88
C ALA A 184 3.65 -11.40 13.80
N ASP A 185 3.22 -10.70 14.86
CA ASP A 185 2.93 -9.26 14.80
C ASP A 185 3.15 -8.57 16.17
N PRO A 186 4.26 -7.83 16.38
CA PRO A 186 4.65 -7.24 17.67
C PRO A 186 3.90 -6.01 18.17
N LEU A 187 2.77 -5.61 17.58
CA LEU A 187 2.26 -4.23 17.71
C LEU A 187 2.01 -3.76 19.16
N HIS A 188 1.79 -4.67 20.10
CA HIS A 188 1.66 -4.37 21.54
C HIS A 188 2.95 -3.84 22.21
N SER A 189 4.10 -3.90 21.52
CA SER A 189 5.36 -3.38 22.06
C SER A 189 5.53 -1.87 21.87
N ILE A 190 4.67 -1.19 21.11
CA ILE A 190 4.71 0.28 20.94
C ILE A 190 4.18 0.95 22.22
N PRO A 191 5.01 1.66 23.02
CA PRO A 191 4.52 2.46 24.12
C PRO A 191 3.97 3.78 23.57
N ILE A 192 2.64 3.91 23.46
CA ILE A 192 1.98 5.17 23.13
C ILE A 192 1.97 6.03 24.41
N GLN A 193 2.74 7.12 24.44
CA GLN A 193 2.83 8.00 25.62
C GLN A 193 1.74 9.07 25.62
N ALA A 194 1.41 9.60 24.43
CA ALA A 194 0.37 10.58 24.22
C ALA A 194 -0.10 10.54 22.76
N VAL A 195 -1.35 10.92 22.52
CA VAL A 195 -1.94 11.10 21.18
C VAL A 195 -2.22 12.59 21.00
N SER A 196 -1.89 13.17 19.85
CA SER A 196 -2.14 14.58 19.53
C SER A 196 -3.48 14.78 18.80
N ASP A 197 -3.64 15.92 18.11
CA ASP A 197 -4.81 16.20 17.29
C ASP A 197 -4.99 15.18 16.14
N PHE A 198 -6.25 14.83 15.89
CA PHE A 198 -6.68 13.99 14.79
C PHE A 198 -6.93 14.89 13.57
N LYS A 199 -6.38 14.54 12.41
CA LYS A 199 -6.52 15.29 11.17
C LYS A 199 -7.30 14.45 10.16
N TYR A 200 -8.37 15.01 9.61
CA TYR A 200 -9.09 14.39 8.51
C TYR A 200 -8.70 15.08 7.19
N THR A 201 -8.41 14.30 6.15
CA THR A 201 -7.95 14.82 4.85
C THR A 201 -8.59 14.08 3.68
N THR A 202 -9.04 14.83 2.69
CA THR A 202 -9.43 14.33 1.37
C THR A 202 -8.50 14.91 0.31
N GLY A 203 -7.97 14.11 -0.61
CA GLY A 203 -7.06 14.64 -1.63
C GLY A 203 -6.47 13.61 -2.60
N ARG A 204 -5.47 14.04 -3.36
CA ARG A 204 -4.70 13.21 -4.31
C ARG A 204 -3.25 13.05 -3.83
N ALA A 205 -2.71 11.83 -3.92
CA ALA A 205 -1.30 11.54 -3.66
C ALA A 205 -0.64 10.92 -4.89
N ASP A 206 0.52 11.45 -5.33
CA ASP A 206 1.31 10.96 -6.46
C ASP A 206 2.68 10.44 -5.97
N TYR A 207 3.12 9.27 -6.47
CA TYR A 207 4.38 8.63 -6.07
C TYR A 207 5.33 8.46 -7.28
N THR A 208 6.64 8.55 -7.08
CA THR A 208 7.64 8.29 -8.14
C THR A 208 8.84 7.51 -7.63
N VAL A 209 9.35 6.58 -8.44
CA VAL A 209 10.55 5.77 -8.12
C VAL A 209 11.80 6.47 -8.67
N VAL A 210 12.84 6.60 -7.84
CA VAL A 210 14.00 7.47 -8.14
C VAL A 210 15.23 6.69 -8.68
N SER A 211 15.35 5.37 -8.45
CA SER A 211 16.46 4.52 -8.98
C SER A 211 16.20 3.01 -8.85
N VAL A 212 16.77 2.16 -9.75
CA VAL A 212 16.61 0.68 -9.80
C VAL A 212 17.87 -0.01 -10.43
N ASP A 213 18.18 -1.27 -10.07
CA ASP A 213 19.27 -2.13 -10.62
C ASP A 213 18.74 -3.43 -11.32
N GLU A 214 19.51 -4.04 -12.24
CA GLU A 214 19.04 -5.07 -13.20
C GLU A 214 19.40 -6.55 -12.94
N LEU A 215 18.55 -7.45 -13.45
CA LEU A 215 18.60 -8.93 -13.36
C LEU A 215 19.05 -9.66 -14.66
N GLY A 216 19.32 -8.93 -15.74
CA GLY A 216 19.87 -9.51 -16.99
C GLY A 216 18.88 -10.26 -17.90
N VAL A 217 17.57 -10.16 -17.65
CA VAL A 217 16.51 -10.74 -18.52
C VAL A 217 15.74 -9.68 -19.33
N GLY A 218 16.03 -8.40 -19.10
CA GLY A 218 15.40 -7.25 -19.76
C GLY A 218 13.87 -7.23 -19.66
N GLU A 219 13.25 -6.53 -20.61
CA GLU A 219 11.80 -6.33 -20.69
C GLU A 219 11.03 -7.56 -21.23
N ALA A 220 11.72 -8.63 -21.65
CA ALA A 220 11.09 -9.76 -22.31
C ALA A 220 10.12 -10.53 -21.39
N TYR A 221 10.35 -10.52 -20.07
CA TYR A 221 9.48 -11.17 -19.09
C TYR A 221 8.29 -10.29 -18.67
N PHE A 222 8.38 -8.98 -18.88
CA PHE A 222 7.45 -8.02 -18.30
C PHE A 222 5.99 -8.24 -18.73
N PRO A 223 5.66 -8.54 -20.02
CA PRO A 223 4.29 -8.85 -20.41
C PRO A 223 3.72 -10.13 -19.77
N HIS A 224 4.58 -11.08 -19.39
CA HIS A 224 4.20 -12.31 -18.71
C HIS A 224 3.94 -12.07 -17.22
N LEU A 225 4.71 -11.19 -16.58
CA LEU A 225 4.45 -10.75 -15.21
C LEU A 225 3.09 -10.06 -15.15
N ILE A 226 2.86 -9.05 -16.00
CA ILE A 226 1.60 -8.28 -16.05
C ILE A 226 0.40 -9.22 -16.28
N GLY A 227 0.40 -10.02 -17.35
CA GLY A 227 -0.76 -10.86 -17.71
C GLY A 227 -1.06 -12.03 -16.76
N ARG A 228 -0.18 -12.32 -15.79
CA ARG A 228 -0.38 -13.41 -14.82
C ARG A 228 -0.65 -12.93 -13.41
N HIS A 229 -0.06 -11.81 -13.02
CA HIS A 229 -0.07 -11.32 -11.64
C HIS A 229 -0.92 -10.06 -11.46
N TYR A 230 -1.31 -9.39 -12.54
CA TYR A 230 -2.01 -8.10 -12.50
C TYR A 230 -3.28 -8.12 -13.36
N GLU A 231 -4.29 -7.37 -12.93
CA GLU A 231 -5.51 -7.15 -13.71
C GLU A 231 -5.28 -6.09 -14.81
N ASP A 232 -6.21 -6.00 -15.76
CA ASP A 232 -6.18 -4.95 -16.77
C ASP A 232 -6.52 -3.59 -16.15
N VAL A 233 -5.50 -2.81 -15.81
CA VAL A 233 -5.61 -1.51 -15.11
C VAL A 233 -6.59 -0.51 -15.75
N ARG A 234 -6.93 -0.69 -17.03
CA ARG A 234 -7.87 0.17 -17.76
C ARG A 234 -9.31 0.04 -17.26
N VAL A 235 -9.66 -1.03 -16.57
CA VAL A 235 -11.02 -1.25 -16.04
C VAL A 235 -11.30 -0.46 -14.76
N HIS A 236 -10.25 -0.05 -14.03
CA HIS A 236 -10.41 0.69 -12.79
C HIS A 236 -10.81 2.16 -13.05
N LYS A 237 -11.70 2.70 -12.21
CA LYS A 237 -12.13 4.10 -12.19
C LYS A 237 -11.72 4.72 -10.85
N VAL A 238 -11.42 6.01 -10.83
CA VAL A 238 -11.02 6.76 -9.61
C VAL A 238 -12.05 7.86 -9.36
N GLY A 239 -12.38 8.17 -8.11
CA GLY A 239 -13.35 9.17 -7.63
C GLY A 239 -13.49 10.44 -8.50
N ALA A 240 -12.37 11.02 -8.94
CA ALA A 240 -12.35 12.22 -9.77
C ALA A 240 -12.89 12.03 -11.21
N GLU A 241 -13.00 10.79 -11.69
CA GLU A 241 -13.49 10.43 -13.03
C GLU A 241 -14.99 10.06 -13.06
N TRP A 242 -15.66 10.00 -11.90
CA TRP A 242 -17.07 9.63 -11.80
C TRP A 242 -18.04 10.75 -12.24
N THR A 243 -17.54 11.88 -12.72
CA THR A 243 -18.36 13.04 -13.10
C THR A 243 -19.13 12.86 -14.41
N GLU A 244 -18.93 11.77 -15.15
CA GLU A 244 -19.76 11.40 -16.31
C GLU A 244 -20.08 9.90 -16.30
N LEU A 245 -21.33 9.55 -15.98
CA LEU A 245 -21.90 8.23 -16.28
C LEU A 245 -21.98 8.06 -17.80
N LYS A 246 -20.92 7.55 -18.42
CA LYS A 246 -20.97 6.97 -19.76
C LYS A 246 -21.21 5.48 -19.62
N ASP A 247 -22.48 5.09 -19.60
CA ASP A 247 -22.89 3.70 -19.75
C ASP A 247 -22.54 3.23 -21.17
N LYS A 248 -21.34 2.68 -21.35
CA LYS A 248 -21.06 1.77 -22.45
C LYS A 248 -21.16 0.36 -21.89
N GLU A 249 -22.29 -0.30 -22.13
CA GLU A 249 -22.35 -1.75 -22.06
C GLU A 249 -21.40 -2.33 -23.12
N GLU A 250 -20.19 -2.69 -22.72
CA GLU A 250 -19.39 -3.61 -23.52
C GLU A 250 -19.95 -5.02 -23.29
N LEU A 251 -20.68 -5.54 -24.28
CA LEU A 251 -21.10 -6.94 -24.33
C LEU A 251 -19.87 -7.83 -24.41
N GLU A 252 -19.34 -8.25 -23.27
CA GLU A 252 -18.24 -9.22 -23.20
C GLU A 252 -18.75 -10.60 -23.62
N SER A 253 -18.47 -10.97 -24.86
CA SER A 253 -18.64 -12.34 -25.36
C SER A 253 -17.33 -13.11 -25.12
N PHE A 254 -17.31 -13.99 -24.13
CA PHE A 254 -16.18 -14.88 -23.89
C PHE A 254 -16.27 -16.13 -24.79
N PRO A 255 -15.31 -16.36 -25.70
CA PRO A 255 -15.32 -17.58 -26.51
C PRO A 255 -15.04 -18.81 -25.64
N VAL A 256 -16.06 -19.62 -25.39
CA VAL A 256 -15.92 -20.91 -24.70
C VAL A 256 -15.38 -21.93 -25.72
N ARG A 257 -14.09 -22.27 -25.65
CA ARG A 257 -13.56 -23.44 -26.35
C ARG A 257 -13.72 -24.67 -25.47
N ARG A 258 -14.60 -25.58 -25.88
CA ARG A 258 -14.77 -26.88 -25.24
C ARG A 258 -13.89 -27.91 -25.95
N PHE A 259 -13.03 -28.57 -25.19
CA PHE A 259 -12.21 -29.67 -25.69
C PHE A 259 -12.82 -30.99 -25.18
N TYR A 260 -13.08 -31.91 -26.09
CA TYR A 260 -13.62 -33.23 -25.77
C TYR A 260 -12.53 -34.29 -25.99
N THR A 261 -12.48 -35.29 -25.12
CA THR A 261 -11.61 -36.45 -25.30
C THR A 261 -12.17 -37.39 -26.39
N PRO A 262 -11.33 -38.20 -27.05
CA PRO A 262 -11.79 -39.18 -28.02
C PRO A 262 -12.75 -40.18 -27.34
N GLY A 263 -14.04 -40.12 -27.70
CA GLY A 263 -15.08 -41.00 -27.17
C GLY A 263 -16.25 -40.30 -26.48
N PHE A 264 -16.19 -38.98 -26.28
CA PHE A 264 -17.34 -38.23 -25.74
C PHE A 264 -18.44 -38.11 -26.82
N LYS A 265 -19.60 -38.74 -26.59
CA LYS A 265 -20.83 -38.51 -27.36
C LYS A 265 -21.80 -37.74 -26.48
N ASN A 266 -22.37 -36.65 -27.01
CA ASN A 266 -23.32 -35.76 -26.36
C ASN A 266 -24.46 -36.50 -25.66
#